data_AF-A0A2N7TG81-F1
#
_entry.id   AF-A0A2N7TG81-F1
#
_cell.length_a   1.000
_cell.length_b   1.000
_cell.length_c   1.000
_cell.angle_alpha   90.00
_cell.angle_beta   90.00
_cell.angle_gamma   90.00
#
_symmetry.space_group_name_H-M   'P 1'
#
loop_
_entity.id
_entity.type
_entity.pdbx_description
1 polymer ?
#
loop_
_entity_poly.entity_id
_entity_poly.type
_entity_poly.pdbx_seq_one_letter_code
_entity_poly.pdbx_strand_id
1 'polypeptide(L)'
;MEPFSEPVEIDFEATLRSDRRLMVEGESNLPDSTRLLIVVERELSGVRWQSRVGLEEGRFAAGPFGPGSGLPDGGYRITVNLPEASVQPLSVRQRIGEQGEHLSGPLVSTSRHGLGQVASSSRRFLVGSEPRRTTDQVEVLGVE
;
A
#
# COMPACT_ATOMS: atom_id res chain seq x y z
N MET A 1 -28.88 -0.07 -6.44
CA MET A 1 -27.49 0.40 -6.31
C MET A 1 -26.83 0.12 -7.66
N GLU A 2 -26.16 1.11 -8.24
CA GLU A 2 -25.55 0.93 -9.57
C GLU A 2 -24.25 0.11 -9.47
N PRO A 3 -24.02 -0.82 -10.42
CA PRO A 3 -22.80 -1.61 -10.45
C PRO A 3 -21.58 -0.71 -10.66
N PHE A 4 -20.43 -1.16 -10.18
CA PHE A 4 -19.16 -0.52 -10.46
C PHE A 4 -18.81 -0.72 -11.95
N SER A 5 -18.39 0.33 -12.64
CA SER A 5 -18.19 0.28 -14.09
C SER A 5 -16.88 0.89 -14.56
N GLU A 6 -16.13 1.51 -13.65
CA GLU A 6 -14.86 2.15 -13.95
C GLU A 6 -13.70 1.15 -13.77
N PRO A 7 -12.57 1.33 -14.47
CA PRO A 7 -11.36 0.58 -14.17
C PRO A 7 -10.92 0.83 -12.72
N VAL A 8 -10.51 -0.20 -12.00
CA VAL A 8 -10.03 -0.05 -10.62
C VAL A 8 -8.75 0.76 -10.61
N GLU A 9 -8.75 1.83 -9.81
CA GLU A 9 -7.62 2.70 -9.57
C GLU A 9 -7.27 2.71 -8.09
N ILE A 10 -5.97 2.57 -7.80
CA ILE A 10 -5.41 2.61 -6.44
C ILE A 10 -4.07 3.35 -6.53
N ASP A 11 -4.02 4.55 -5.96
CA ASP A 11 -2.78 5.31 -5.77
C ASP A 11 -2.46 5.38 -4.28
N PHE A 12 -1.17 5.39 -3.93
CA PHE A 12 -0.74 5.50 -2.56
C PHE A 12 0.72 5.93 -2.45
N GLU A 13 1.00 6.61 -1.36
CA GLU A 13 2.34 7.01 -0.95
C GLU A 13 2.69 6.35 0.38
N ALA A 14 3.99 6.31 0.66
CA ALA A 14 4.49 5.82 1.93
C ALA A 14 5.42 6.83 2.56
N THR A 15 5.21 7.11 3.84
CA THR A 15 6.00 8.08 4.59
C THR A 15 6.67 7.39 5.77
N LEU A 16 8.00 7.54 5.86
CA LEU A 16 8.76 7.05 7.00
C LEU A 16 8.61 8.06 8.15
N ARG A 17 8.02 7.63 9.27
CA ARG A 17 7.85 8.44 10.48
C ARG A 17 9.17 8.56 11.25
N SER A 18 9.20 9.44 12.26
CA SER A 18 10.36 9.67 13.13
C SER A 18 10.80 8.44 13.94
N ASP A 19 9.88 7.53 14.25
CA ASP A 19 10.15 6.21 14.85
C ASP A 19 10.60 5.16 13.82
N ARG A 20 10.89 5.60 12.58
CA ARG A 20 11.29 4.78 11.43
C ARG A 20 10.27 3.69 11.09
N ARG A 21 8.99 3.91 11.35
CA ARG A 21 7.91 3.04 10.89
C ARG A 21 7.18 3.69 9.72
N LEU A 22 6.66 2.87 8.81
CA LEU A 22 6.00 3.36 7.60
C LEU A 22 4.52 3.65 7.86
N MET A 23 4.08 4.83 7.45
CA MET A 23 2.66 5.12 7.19
C MET A 23 2.41 4.91 5.70
N VAL A 24 1.28 4.32 5.33
CA VAL A 24 0.83 4.19 3.93
C VAL A 24 -0.53 4.87 3.81
N GLU A 25 -0.62 5.86 2.93
CA GLU A 25 -1.81 6.67 2.71
C GLU A 25 -2.09 6.71 1.22
N GLY A 26 -3.37 6.69 0.83
CA GLY A 26 -3.72 6.62 -0.58
C GLY A 26 -5.19 6.79 -0.84
N GLU A 27 -5.52 6.67 -2.12
CA GLU A 27 -6.85 6.90 -2.67
C GLU A 27 -7.23 5.76 -3.63
N SER A 28 -8.52 5.52 -3.77
CA SER A 28 -9.08 4.56 -4.71
C SER A 28 -10.49 4.95 -5.12
N ASN A 29 -10.86 4.63 -6.37
CA ASN A 29 -12.22 4.81 -6.87
C ASN A 29 -13.19 3.69 -6.44
N LEU A 30 -12.72 2.69 -5.68
CA LEU A 30 -13.57 1.62 -5.17
C LEU A 30 -14.67 2.16 -4.22
N PRO A 31 -15.80 1.46 -4.07
CA PRO A 31 -16.88 1.91 -3.20
C PRO A 31 -16.42 2.16 -1.76
N ASP A 32 -17.00 3.15 -1.10
CA ASP A 32 -16.75 3.37 0.33
C ASP A 32 -17.05 2.12 1.16
N SER A 33 -16.38 2.01 2.31
CA SER A 33 -16.36 0.82 3.17
C SER A 33 -15.70 -0.42 2.55
N THR A 34 -15.15 -0.33 1.34
CA THR A 34 -14.28 -1.39 0.78
C THR A 34 -13.14 -1.65 1.75
N ARG A 35 -12.97 -2.91 2.16
CA ARG A 35 -11.85 -3.31 3.01
C ARG A 35 -10.65 -3.61 2.12
N LEU A 36 -9.55 -2.94 2.39
CA LEU A 36 -8.26 -3.14 1.74
C LEU A 36 -7.30 -3.84 2.70
N LEU A 37 -6.40 -4.65 2.15
CA LEU A 37 -5.29 -5.26 2.88
C LEU A 37 -3.97 -4.66 2.37
N ILE A 38 -3.33 -3.88 3.24
CA ILE A 38 -2.01 -3.30 2.98
C ILE A 38 -0.98 -4.24 3.56
N VAL A 39 -0.01 -4.64 2.75
CA VAL A 39 1.12 -5.49 3.13
C VAL A 39 2.41 -4.74 2.85
N VAL A 40 3.26 -4.63 3.86
CA VAL A 40 4.64 -4.16 3.74
C VAL A 40 5.55 -5.36 3.94
N GLU A 41 6.29 -5.73 2.89
CA GLU A 41 7.23 -6.86 2.91
C GLU A 41 8.66 -6.34 2.78
N ARG A 42 9.55 -6.79 3.66
CA ARG A 42 10.99 -6.55 3.51
C ARG A 42 11.57 -7.52 2.48
N GLU A 43 12.07 -7.00 1.37
CA GLU A 43 12.50 -7.82 0.23
C GLU A 43 13.65 -8.79 0.59
N LEU A 44 14.55 -8.37 1.47
CA LEU A 44 15.72 -9.18 1.85
C LEU A 44 15.37 -10.39 2.74
N SER A 45 14.36 -10.27 3.60
CA SER A 45 14.06 -11.28 4.63
C SER A 45 12.67 -11.90 4.51
N GLY A 46 11.81 -11.38 3.63
CA GLY A 46 10.42 -11.82 3.48
C GLY A 46 9.53 -11.51 4.68
N VAL A 47 10.03 -10.77 5.67
CA VAL A 47 9.25 -10.36 6.85
C VAL A 47 8.13 -9.44 6.39
N ARG A 48 6.91 -9.71 6.85
CA ARG A 48 5.70 -8.98 6.46
C ARG A 48 5.04 -8.32 7.66
N TRP A 49 4.58 -7.11 7.44
CA TRP A 49 3.60 -6.43 8.29
C TRP A 49 2.35 -6.18 7.45
N GLN A 50 1.18 -6.37 8.05
CA GLN A 50 -0.08 -6.23 7.33
C GLN A 50 -1.12 -5.51 8.19
N SER A 51 -1.98 -4.73 7.53
CA SER A 51 -3.09 -4.04 8.17
C SER A 51 -4.30 -4.04 7.26
N ARG A 52 -5.49 -4.18 7.85
CA ARG A 52 -6.76 -4.02 7.15
C ARG A 52 -7.31 -2.63 7.44
N VAL A 53 -7.77 -1.95 6.40
CA VAL A 53 -8.36 -0.60 6.49
C VAL A 53 -9.59 -0.54 5.59
N GLY A 54 -10.57 0.29 5.96
CA GLY A 54 -11.70 0.61 5.09
C GLY A 54 -11.41 1.84 4.25
N LEU A 55 -11.98 1.92 3.05
CA LEU A 55 -12.08 3.19 2.32
C LEU A 55 -13.13 4.08 2.97
N GLU A 56 -12.77 5.34 3.16
CA GLU A 56 -13.65 6.40 3.63
C GLU A 56 -13.48 7.60 2.69
N GLU A 57 -14.54 7.97 1.98
CA GLU A 57 -14.52 9.02 0.94
C GLU A 57 -13.42 8.79 -0.10
N GLY A 58 -13.29 7.54 -0.55
CA GLY A 58 -12.25 7.13 -1.51
C GLY A 58 -10.81 7.14 -0.97
N ARG A 59 -10.59 7.39 0.33
CA ARG A 59 -9.25 7.46 0.95
C ARG A 59 -9.01 6.34 1.95
N PHE A 60 -7.74 5.99 2.16
CA PHE A 60 -7.31 5.07 3.21
C PHE A 60 -5.97 5.47 3.83
N ALA A 61 -5.77 5.07 5.08
CA ALA A 61 -4.55 5.30 5.83
C ALA A 61 -4.25 4.08 6.72
N ALA A 62 -3.07 3.49 6.57
CA ALA A 62 -2.68 2.28 7.29
C ALA A 62 -1.25 2.37 7.83
N GLY A 63 -1.07 1.84 9.04
CA GLY A 63 0.21 1.83 9.74
C GLY A 63 0.05 2.28 11.19
N PRO A 64 1.17 2.56 11.88
CA PRO A 64 2.55 2.43 11.40
C PRO A 64 2.97 0.96 11.15
N PHE A 65 3.73 0.68 10.09
CA PHE A 65 4.29 -0.64 9.75
C PHE A 65 5.76 -0.76 10.15
N GLY A 66 6.17 -1.95 10.59
CA GLY A 66 7.52 -2.21 11.09
C GLY A 66 7.55 -2.55 12.58
N PRO A 67 8.70 -3.04 13.08
CA PRO A 67 8.87 -3.35 14.49
C PRO A 67 8.95 -2.05 15.31
N GLY A 68 8.80 -2.17 16.64
CA GLY A 68 8.95 -1.01 17.54
C GLY A 68 10.34 -0.37 17.53
N SER A 69 11.36 -1.09 17.05
CA SER A 69 12.72 -0.58 16.84
C SER A 69 12.88 0.22 15.53
N GLY A 70 11.83 0.33 14.72
CA GLY A 70 11.89 0.92 13.39
C GLY A 70 12.37 -0.05 12.30
N LEU A 71 12.10 0.30 11.05
CA LEU A 71 12.47 -0.48 9.89
C LEU A 71 13.99 -0.39 9.64
N PRO A 72 14.67 -1.55 9.49
CA PRO A 72 16.05 -1.58 9.02
C PRO A 72 16.19 -0.95 7.63
N ASP A 73 17.39 -0.50 7.29
CA ASP A 73 17.67 -0.06 5.93
C ASP A 73 17.45 -1.21 4.92
N GLY A 74 17.06 -0.84 3.71
CA GLY A 74 16.84 -1.75 2.60
C GLY A 74 15.55 -1.53 1.83
N GLY A 75 15.29 -2.46 0.92
CA GLY A 75 14.12 -2.46 0.05
C GLY A 75 12.90 -3.11 0.69
N TYR A 76 11.78 -2.44 0.49
CA TYR A 76 10.45 -2.87 0.91
C TYR A 76 9.52 -2.87 -0.30
N ARG A 77 8.64 -3.86 -0.35
CA ARG A 77 7.53 -3.92 -1.28
C ARG A 77 6.26 -3.65 -0.52
N ILE A 78 5.54 -2.62 -0.94
CA ILE A 78 4.23 -2.27 -0.41
C ILE A 78 3.21 -2.77 -1.42
N THR A 79 2.19 -3.47 -0.94
CA THR A 79 1.10 -3.98 -1.78
C THR A 79 -0.22 -3.62 -1.12
N VAL A 80 -1.07 -2.90 -1.85
CA VAL A 80 -2.46 -2.63 -1.49
C VAL A 80 -3.32 -3.61 -2.26
N ASN A 81 -4.06 -4.45 -1.53
CA ASN A 81 -4.91 -5.48 -2.13
C ASN A 81 -6.38 -5.22 -1.80
N LEU A 82 -7.23 -5.37 -2.80
CA LEU A 82 -8.64 -5.66 -2.64
C LEU A 82 -8.80 -7.18 -2.50
N PRO A 83 -9.18 -7.69 -1.31
CA PRO A 83 -9.46 -9.11 -1.13
C PRO A 83 -10.71 -9.56 -1.90
N GLU A 84 -11.02 -10.86 -1.86
CA GLU A 84 -12.19 -11.42 -2.53
C GLU A 84 -13.49 -10.71 -2.10
N ALA A 85 -14.42 -10.56 -3.06
CA ALA A 85 -15.71 -9.90 -2.79
C ALA A 85 -16.49 -10.54 -1.62
N SER A 86 -16.33 -11.84 -1.39
CA SER A 86 -17.01 -12.57 -0.30
C SER A 86 -16.69 -12.06 1.11
N VAL A 87 -15.53 -11.44 1.33
CA VAL A 87 -15.14 -10.86 2.63
C VAL A 87 -15.48 -9.37 2.76
N GLN A 88 -15.98 -8.76 1.67
CA GLN A 88 -16.39 -7.37 1.64
C GLN A 88 -17.78 -7.18 2.25
N PRO A 89 -18.07 -5.98 2.80
CA PRO A 89 -19.41 -5.64 3.25
C PRO A 89 -20.46 -5.79 2.15
N LEU A 90 -21.71 -6.01 2.54
CA LEU A 90 -22.82 -6.20 1.60
C LEU A 90 -22.99 -5.02 0.63
N SER A 91 -22.84 -3.78 1.12
CA SER A 91 -22.92 -2.57 0.30
C SER A 91 -21.86 -2.55 -0.82
N VAL A 92 -20.66 -3.04 -0.53
CA VAL A 92 -19.56 -3.11 -1.50
C VAL A 92 -19.83 -4.23 -2.50
N ARG A 93 -20.21 -5.43 -2.02
CA ARG A 93 -20.58 -6.58 -2.87
C ARG A 93 -21.68 -6.26 -3.87
N GLN A 94 -22.69 -5.49 -3.47
CA GLN A 94 -23.76 -5.06 -4.36
C GLN A 94 -23.26 -4.17 -5.53
N ARG A 95 -22.11 -3.51 -5.38
CA ARG A 95 -21.48 -2.72 -6.45
C ARG A 95 -20.47 -3.50 -7.26
N ILE A 96 -19.57 -4.24 -6.60
CA ILE A 96 -18.48 -4.96 -7.27
C ILE A 96 -18.89 -6.34 -7.80
N GLY A 97 -20.05 -6.84 -7.37
CA GLY A 97 -20.53 -8.18 -7.67
C GLY A 97 -20.18 -9.18 -6.56
N GLU A 98 -20.85 -10.34 -6.58
CA GLU A 98 -20.66 -11.41 -5.60
C GLU A 98 -19.28 -12.06 -5.69
N GLN A 99 -18.69 -12.06 -6.88
CA GLN A 99 -17.35 -12.57 -7.16
C GLN A 99 -16.43 -11.47 -7.70
N GLY A 100 -16.79 -10.19 -7.58
CA GLY A 100 -16.03 -9.11 -8.18
C GLY A 100 -16.22 -9.01 -9.70
N GLU A 101 -17.32 -9.53 -10.26
CA GLU A 101 -17.57 -9.54 -11.72
C GLU A 101 -17.61 -8.14 -12.37
N HIS A 102 -17.80 -7.09 -11.57
CA HIS A 102 -17.83 -5.71 -12.02
C HIS A 102 -16.46 -5.01 -11.90
N LEU A 103 -15.44 -5.69 -11.37
CA LEU A 103 -14.08 -5.17 -11.34
C LEU A 103 -13.45 -5.27 -12.73
N SER A 104 -12.81 -4.18 -13.17
CA SER A 104 -12.11 -4.12 -14.45
C SER A 104 -10.81 -3.33 -14.34
N GLY A 105 -9.98 -3.37 -15.39
CA GLY A 105 -8.74 -2.61 -15.45
C GLY A 105 -7.47 -3.40 -15.10
N PRO A 106 -6.29 -2.75 -15.19
CA PRO A 106 -5.00 -3.41 -15.15
C PRO A 106 -4.60 -3.94 -13.78
N LEU A 107 -5.22 -3.43 -12.71
CA LEU A 107 -4.97 -3.89 -11.34
C LEU A 107 -5.74 -5.18 -11.01
N VAL A 108 -6.72 -5.56 -11.84
CA VAL A 108 -7.63 -6.67 -11.59
C VAL A 108 -7.03 -7.99 -12.07
N SER A 109 -7.16 -9.03 -11.26
CA SER A 109 -6.74 -10.39 -11.58
C SER A 109 -7.65 -11.42 -10.92
N THR A 110 -7.69 -12.63 -11.47
CA THR A 110 -8.42 -13.74 -10.87
C THR A 110 -7.70 -14.24 -9.61
N SER A 111 -8.43 -14.40 -8.51
CA SER A 111 -7.89 -15.00 -7.27
C SER A 111 -7.33 -16.40 -7.57
N ARG A 112 -6.20 -16.74 -6.92
CA ARG A 112 -5.47 -18.00 -7.12
C ARG A 112 -6.32 -19.25 -6.86
N HIS A 113 -7.39 -19.11 -6.09
CA HIS A 113 -8.31 -20.19 -5.74
C HIS A 113 -9.56 -20.24 -6.61
N GLY A 114 -9.65 -19.40 -7.65
CA GLY A 114 -10.83 -19.30 -8.52
C GLY A 114 -12.05 -18.69 -7.82
N LEU A 115 -11.84 -17.99 -6.70
CA LEU A 115 -12.91 -17.44 -5.85
C LEU A 115 -13.40 -16.05 -6.29
N GLY A 116 -13.16 -15.68 -7.54
CA GLY A 116 -13.54 -14.37 -8.11
C GLY A 116 -12.36 -13.47 -8.45
N GLN A 117 -12.67 -12.21 -8.72
CA GLN A 117 -11.75 -11.16 -9.09
C GLN A 117 -11.25 -10.40 -7.86
N VAL A 118 -9.97 -10.06 -7.88
CA VAL A 118 -9.28 -9.24 -6.86
C VAL A 118 -8.52 -8.11 -7.57
N ALA A 119 -8.15 -7.07 -6.84
CA ALA A 119 -7.30 -5.99 -7.38
C ALA A 119 -6.04 -5.81 -6.52
N SER A 120 -4.91 -5.51 -7.15
CA SER A 120 -3.65 -5.31 -6.44
C SER A 120 -2.80 -4.21 -7.08
N SER A 121 -2.29 -3.31 -6.25
CA SER A 121 -1.31 -2.28 -6.63
C SER A 121 -0.07 -2.42 -5.76
N SER A 122 1.12 -2.37 -6.36
CA SER A 122 2.38 -2.56 -5.63
C SER A 122 3.43 -1.52 -6.02
N ARG A 123 4.15 -1.01 -5.02
CA ARG A 123 5.25 -0.05 -5.18
C ARG A 123 6.44 -0.47 -4.32
N ARG A 124 7.64 -0.14 -4.78
CA ARG A 124 8.88 -0.35 -4.03
C ARG A 124 9.19 0.89 -3.21
N PHE A 125 9.65 0.69 -1.97
CA PHE A 125 10.06 1.74 -1.05
C PHE A 125 11.46 1.43 -0.50
N LEU A 126 12.34 2.43 -0.42
CA LEU A 126 13.70 2.27 0.11
C LEU A 126 13.83 3.04 1.43
N VAL A 127 14.25 2.34 2.49
CA VAL A 127 14.62 2.96 3.77
C VAL A 127 16.14 3.12 3.81
N GLY A 128 16.63 4.29 4.21
CA GLY A 128 18.05 4.57 4.40
C GLY A 128 18.81 5.08 3.17
N SER A 129 18.10 5.43 2.08
CA SER A 129 18.70 6.06 0.89
C SER A 129 18.60 7.58 0.96
N GLU A 130 19.07 8.20 2.04
CA GLU A 130 19.47 9.61 1.99
C GLU A 130 20.91 9.64 1.45
N PRO A 131 21.22 10.41 0.39
CA PRO A 131 22.62 10.69 0.09
C PRO A 131 23.20 11.34 1.33
N ARG A 132 24.22 10.72 1.91
CA ARG A 132 25.03 11.34 2.95
C ARG A 132 25.51 12.68 2.37
N ARG A 133 24.90 13.81 2.74
CA ARG A 133 25.60 15.08 2.65
C ARG A 133 26.70 14.99 3.69
N THR A 134 27.84 14.47 3.29
CA THR A 134 29.10 14.77 3.98
C THR A 134 29.28 16.28 3.81
N THR A 135 28.84 17.08 4.79
CA THR A 135 29.42 18.41 5.00
C THR A 135 30.82 18.14 5.54
N ASP A 136 31.74 17.80 4.64
CA ASP A 136 33.17 17.91 4.89
C ASP A 136 33.53 19.35 4.55
N GLN A 137 33.23 20.26 5.48
CA GLN A 137 33.72 21.62 5.39
C GLN A 137 35.17 21.58 5.88
N VAL A 138 36.09 21.19 5.00
CA VAL A 138 37.53 21.28 5.27
C VAL A 138 37.92 22.73 5.04
N GLU A 139 38.03 23.48 6.12
CA GLU A 139 38.73 24.76 6.12
C GLU A 139 40.23 24.46 5.97
N VAL A 140 40.78 24.68 4.77
CA VAL A 140 42.22 24.59 4.56
C VAL A 140 42.80 25.99 4.77
N LEU A 141 43.26 26.23 5.99
CA LEU A 141 44.19 27.31 6.31
C LEU A 141 45.57 26.96 5.73
N GLY A 142 46.05 27.76 4.80
CA GLY A 142 47.48 27.91 4.50
C GLY A 142 47.69 29.32 3.96
N VAL A 143 48.05 30.30 4.81
CA VAL A 143 49.41 30.75 5.20
C VAL A 143 50.26 31.23 4.02
N GLU A 144 50.82 32.42 4.21
CA GLU A 144 51.38 33.42 3.29
C GLU A 144 52.29 32.93 2.15
#